data_AF-A0A948AJV4-F1
#
_entry.id   AF-A0A948AJV4-F1
#
_cell.length_a   1.000
_cell.length_b   1.000
_cell.length_c   1.000
_cell.angle_alpha   90.00
_cell.angle_beta   90.00
_cell.angle_gamma   90.00
#
_symmetry.space_group_name_H-M   'P 1'
#
loop_
_entity.id
_entity.type
_entity.pdbx_description
1 polymer ?
#
loop_
_entity_poly.entity_id
_entity_poly.type
_entity_poly.pdbx_seq_one_letter_code
_entity_poly.pdbx_strand_id
1 'polypeptide(L)' 'MAVSDILTAPDPRLKIKARSVTKSTAVQSFTDDMRETMYSTTKSMGLAAPQVGREFVYL' A
#
# COMPACT_ATOMS: atom_id res chain seq x y z
N MET A 1 10.16 -7.27 -4.01
CA MET A 1 9.70 -8.22 -3.00
C MET A 1 10.28 -7.80 -1.68
N ALA A 2 9.51 -6.98 -0.98
CA ALA A 2 9.81 -6.42 0.32
C ALA A 2 8.50 -6.34 1.12
N VAL A 3 8.54 -6.76 2.38
CA VAL A 3 7.43 -6.57 3.32
C VAL A 3 7.52 -5.17 3.90
N SER A 4 6.44 -4.40 3.81
CA SER A 4 6.35 -3.04 4.35
C SER A 4 5.73 -3.04 5.76
N ASP A 5 6.10 -2.05 6.57
CA ASP A 5 5.42 -1.83 7.86
C ASP A 5 4.00 -1.33 7.64
N ILE A 6 3.05 -1.95 8.36
CA ILE A 6 1.64 -1.55 8.36
C ILE A 6 1.41 -0.51 9.46
N LEU A 7 1.00 0.68 9.05
CA LEU A 7 0.65 1.78 9.95
C LEU A 7 -0.61 1.45 10.75
N THR A 8 -0.61 1.86 12.02
CA THR A 8 -1.75 1.73 12.94
C THR A 8 -2.26 3.11 13.36
N ALA A 9 -3.55 3.20 13.66
CA ALA A 9 -4.12 4.45 14.16
C ALA A 9 -3.46 4.82 15.51
N PRO A 10 -3.17 6.11 15.78
CA PRO A 10 -3.69 7.30 15.09
C PRO A 10 -2.74 7.93 14.04
N ASP A 11 -1.97 7.17 13.27
CA ASP A 11 -1.04 7.74 12.27
C ASP A 11 -1.76 8.63 11.23
N PRO A 12 -1.37 9.92 11.08
CA PRO A 12 -2.04 10.86 10.18
C PRO A 12 -1.97 10.45 8.70
N ARG A 13 -0.97 9.63 8.31
CA ARG A 13 -0.86 9.11 6.94
C ARG A 13 -2.02 8.20 6.56
N LEU A 14 -2.70 7.59 7.53
CA LEU A 14 -3.90 6.79 7.29
C LEU A 14 -5.11 7.63 6.82
N LYS A 15 -5.04 8.96 6.93
CA LYS A 15 -6.11 9.89 6.51
C LYS A 15 -5.89 10.50 5.14
N ILE A 16 -4.76 10.23 4.49
CA ILE A 16 -4.46 10.80 3.17
C ILE A 16 -5.38 10.20 2.11
N LYS A 17 -5.85 11.04 1.19
CA LYS A 17 -6.63 10.58 0.05
C LYS A 17 -5.67 10.05 -1.02
N ALA A 18 -5.70 8.74 -1.27
CA ALA A 18 -4.95 8.16 -2.37
C ALA A 18 -5.38 8.79 -3.70
N ARG A 19 -4.43 8.99 -4.62
CA ARG A 19 -4.71 9.51 -5.96
C ARG A 19 -4.74 8.38 -6.98
N SER A 20 -5.36 8.67 -8.12
CA SER A 20 -5.58 7.70 -9.18
C SER A 20 -4.26 7.28 -9.85
N VAL A 21 -4.15 5.99 -10.15
CA VAL A 21 -3.06 5.45 -10.96
C VAL A 21 -3.41 5.68 -12.43
N THR A 22 -2.54 6.36 -13.18
CA THR A 22 -2.72 6.62 -14.62
C THR A 22 -2.10 5.54 -15.51
N LYS A 23 -1.08 4.84 -15.01
CA LYS A 23 -0.39 3.75 -15.72
C LYS A 23 -0.22 2.52 -14.82
N SER A 24 -1.03 1.49 -15.04
CA SER A 24 -1.01 0.27 -14.22
C SER A 24 0.35 -0.45 -14.21
N THR A 25 1.04 -0.48 -15.36
CA THR A 25 2.36 -1.12 -15.45
C THR A 25 3.42 -0.43 -14.59
N ALA A 26 3.23 0.85 -14.23
CA ALA A 26 4.16 1.59 -13.39
C ALA A 26 4.10 1.18 -11.91
N VAL A 27 3.05 0.47 -11.49
CA VAL A 27 2.82 0.09 -10.09
C VAL A 27 2.87 -1.43 -9.85
N GLN A 28 3.31 -2.21 -10.83
CA GLN A 28 3.32 -3.68 -10.74
C GLN A 28 4.18 -4.15 -9.56
N SER A 29 5.44 -3.73 -9.49
CA SER A 29 6.34 -4.13 -8.39
C SER A 29 5.82 -3.71 -7.02
N PHE A 30 5.21 -2.53 -6.93
CA PHE A 30 4.56 -2.08 -5.70
C PHE A 30 3.36 -2.96 -5.33
N THR A 31 2.57 -3.40 -6.32
CA THR A 31 1.44 -4.30 -6.11
C THR A 31 1.92 -5.66 -5.60
N ASP A 32 3.05 -6.15 -6.10
CA ASP A 32 3.67 -7.39 -5.64
C ASP A 32 4.13 -7.28 -4.18
N ASP A 33 4.80 -6.17 -3.82
CA ASP A 33 5.21 -5.89 -2.43
C ASP A 33 4.00 -5.76 -1.48
N MET A 34 2.89 -5.18 -1.95
CA MET A 34 1.63 -5.09 -1.18
C MET A 34 0.98 -6.45 -0.92
N ARG A 35 1.01 -7.35 -1.92
CA ARG A 35 0.50 -8.72 -1.77
C ARG A 35 1.34 -9.48 -0.76
N GLU A 36 2.66 -9.39 -0.86
CA GLU A 36 3.59 -10.00 0.08
C GLU A 36 3.37 -9.48 1.51
N THR A 37 3.23 -8.17 1.67
CA THR A 37 2.93 -7.53 2.95
C THR A 37 1.60 -8.01 3.52
N MET A 38 0.55 -8.11 2.70
CA MET A 38 -0.76 -8.63 3.13
C MET A 38 -0.66 -10.08 3.62
N TYR A 39 0.02 -10.95 2.87
CA TYR A 39 0.17 -12.37 3.22
C TYR A 39 1.08 -12.61 4.43
N SER A 40 1.98 -11.66 4.74
CA SER A 40 2.78 -11.72 5.98
C SER A 40 1.91 -11.58 7.24
N THR A 41 0.68 -11.08 7.10
CA THR A 41 -0.26 -10.90 8.22
C THR A 41 -1.30 -12.03 8.23
N THR A 42 -1.35 -12.79 9.32
CA THR A 42 -2.19 -14.00 9.46
C THR A 42 -3.71 -13.77 9.40
N LYS A 43 -4.18 -12.53 9.49
CA LYS A 43 -5.61 -12.16 9.54
C LYS A 43 -6.04 -11.13 8.49
N SER A 44 -5.18 -10.82 7.52
CA SER A 44 -5.49 -9.78 6.53
C SER A 44 -6.15 -10.38 5.28
N MET A 45 -7.28 -9.80 4.86
CA MET A 45 -7.92 -10.08 3.57
C MET A 45 -7.74 -8.94 2.56
N GLY A 46 -7.14 -7.83 2.97
CA GLY A 46 -6.95 -6.67 2.11
C GLY A 46 -5.96 -5.67 2.71
N LEU A 47 -5.23 -4.97 1.83
CA LEU A 47 -4.26 -3.95 2.21
C LEU A 47 -4.36 -2.76 1.25
N ALA A 48 -4.54 -1.56 1.77
CA ALA A 48 -4.60 -0.31 1.03
C ALA A 48 -3.28 0.47 1.15
N ALA A 49 -2.88 1.17 0.09
CA ALA A 49 -1.58 1.85 0.03
C ALA A 49 -1.31 2.90 1.13
N PRO A 50 -2.31 3.67 1.60
CA PRO A 50 -2.10 4.54 2.76
C PRO A 50 -1.65 3.79 4.01
N GLN A 51 -2.01 2.50 4.17
CA GLN A 51 -1.60 1.67 5.30
C GLN A 51 -0.12 1.34 5.31
N VAL A 52 0.59 1.54 4.19
CA VAL A 52 2.06 1.43 4.11
C VAL A 52 2.69 2.81 3.84
N GLY A 53 1.95 3.88 4.14
CA GLY A 53 2.44 5.26 4.02
C GLY A 53 2.59 5.78 2.59
N ARG A 54 1.84 5.23 1.62
CA ARG A 54 1.92 5.63 0.21
C ARG A 54 0.64 6.33 -0.28
N GLU A 55 0.83 7.49 -0.91
CA GLU A 55 -0.18 8.27 -1.64
C GLU A 55 0.23 8.26 -3.11
N PHE A 56 -0.43 7.52 -4.00
CA PHE A 56 0.13 7.36 -5.35
C PHE A 56 0.09 8.64 -6.19
N VAL A 57 1.22 9.00 -6.83
CA VAL A 57 1.31 9.61 -8.17
C VAL A 57 2.48 8.94 -8.87
N TYR A 58 2.24 8.32 -10.03
CA TYR A 58 3.27 8.06 -11.02
C TYR A 58 2.71 8.57 -12.35
N LEU A 59 3.15 9.75 -12.76
CA LEU A 59 2.90 10.30 -14.10
C LEU A 59 3.80 9.57 -15.11
#